data_AF-A0A075UGE5-F1
#
_entry.id   AF-A0A075UGE5-F1
#
_cell.length_a   1.000
_cell.length_b   1.000
_cell.length_c   1.000
_cell.angle_alpha   90.00
_cell.angle_beta   90.00
_cell.angle_gamma   90.00
#
_symmetry.space_group_name_H-M   'P 1'
#
loop_
_entity.id
_entity.type
_entity.pdbx_description
1 polymer ?
#
loop_
_entity_poly.entity_id
_entity_poly.type
_entity_poly.pdbx_seq_one_letter_code
_entity_poly.pdbx_strand_id
1 'polypeptide(L)'
;MTNHPKDRHVLAAAVRANAAVIVTANLKDFPASALEPHQLEAVHPDDFLLDQLDLYPAATLRCLREQVNALERPPETLSEFLERFERTVPAFSKESRRLLDGG
;
A
#
# COMPACT_ATOMS: atom_id res chain seq x y z
N MET A 1 -21.98 1.59 -10.29
CA MET A 1 -20.82 0.89 -9.72
C MET A 1 -20.97 -0.61 -9.98
N THR A 2 -20.08 -1.17 -10.80
CA THR A 2 -20.10 -2.57 -11.27
C THR A 2 -19.02 -3.44 -10.62
N ASN A 3 -18.29 -2.90 -9.63
CA ASN A 3 -17.33 -3.63 -8.82
C ASN A 3 -18.04 -4.61 -7.85
N HIS A 4 -17.28 -5.47 -7.16
CA HIS A 4 -17.83 -6.52 -6.31
C HIS A 4 -18.84 -5.95 -5.27
N PRO A 5 -20.02 -6.58 -5.04
CA PRO A 5 -21.09 -5.97 -4.25
C PRO A 5 -20.71 -5.57 -2.83
N LYS A 6 -19.85 -6.36 -2.16
CA LYS A 6 -19.40 -6.05 -0.79
C LYS A 6 -18.49 -4.82 -0.75
N ASP A 7 -17.84 -4.47 -1.85
CA ASP A 7 -16.79 -3.45 -1.93
C ASP A 7 -17.25 -2.18 -2.66
N ARG A 8 -18.53 -2.08 -3.03
CA ARG A 8 -19.11 -0.88 -3.65
C ARG A 8 -18.97 0.36 -2.79
N HIS A 9 -18.97 0.19 -1.46
CA HIS A 9 -18.78 1.31 -0.53
C HIS A 9 -17.36 1.89 -0.63
N VAL A 10 -16.34 1.05 -0.90
CA VAL A 10 -14.96 1.50 -1.11
C VAL A 10 -14.87 2.34 -2.39
N LEU A 11 -15.45 1.84 -3.50
CA LEU A 11 -15.49 2.61 -4.74
C LEU A 11 -16.28 3.92 -4.58
N ALA A 12 -17.42 3.89 -3.89
CA ALA A 12 -18.22 5.09 -3.60
C ALA A 12 -17.44 6.13 -2.79
N ALA A 13 -16.69 5.69 -1.78
CA ALA A 13 -15.83 6.57 -0.99
C ALA A 13 -14.72 7.18 -1.85
N ALA A 14 -14.06 6.40 -2.70
CA ALA A 14 -13.00 6.88 -3.60
C ALA A 14 -13.51 7.95 -4.57
N VAL A 15 -14.67 7.71 -5.20
CA VAL A 15 -15.32 8.69 -6.09
C VAL A 15 -15.69 9.96 -5.33
N ARG A 16 -16.31 9.82 -4.15
CA ARG A 16 -16.72 10.98 -3.35
C ARG A 16 -15.53 11.80 -2.85
N ALA A 17 -14.41 11.15 -2.56
CA ALA A 17 -13.17 11.79 -2.14
C ALA A 17 -12.38 12.40 -3.30
N ASN A 18 -12.82 12.20 -4.55
CA ASN A 18 -12.06 12.55 -5.75
C ASN A 18 -10.63 11.98 -5.72
N ALA A 19 -10.52 10.72 -5.26
CA ALA A 19 -9.25 10.00 -5.26
C ALA A 19 -8.84 9.69 -6.70
N ALA A 20 -7.53 9.50 -6.91
CA ALA A 20 -6.99 8.99 -8.17
C ALA A 20 -6.78 7.46 -8.12
N VAL A 21 -6.48 6.92 -6.94
CA VAL A 21 -6.05 5.53 -6.75
C VAL A 21 -6.77 4.88 -5.57
N ILE A 22 -7.17 3.62 -5.73
CA ILE A 22 -7.53 2.69 -4.65
C ILE A 22 -6.35 1.73 -4.44
N VAL A 23 -5.66 1.82 -3.31
CA VAL A 23 -4.59 0.88 -2.97
C VAL A 23 -5.19 -0.34 -2.29
N THR A 24 -5.10 -1.53 -2.91
CA THR A 24 -5.75 -2.75 -2.40
C THR A 24 -5.08 -4.04 -2.88
N ALA A 25 -4.99 -5.04 -1.99
CA ALA A 25 -4.54 -6.39 -2.36
C ALA A 25 -5.62 -7.20 -3.11
N ASN A 26 -6.88 -6.74 -3.11
CA ASN A 26 -8.01 -7.44 -3.72
C ASN A 26 -8.36 -6.86 -5.10
N LEU A 27 -7.39 -6.78 -6.00
CA LEU A 27 -7.56 -6.14 -7.32
C LEU A 27 -8.75 -6.69 -8.12
N LYS A 28 -9.02 -7.99 -8.01
CA LYS A 28 -10.15 -8.66 -8.70
C LYS A 28 -11.52 -8.04 -8.38
N ASP A 29 -11.68 -7.42 -7.21
CA ASP A 29 -12.94 -6.83 -6.77
C ASP A 29 -13.15 -5.42 -7.35
N PHE A 30 -12.11 -4.87 -7.97
CA PHE A 30 -12.04 -3.53 -8.58
C PHE A 30 -11.52 -3.61 -10.02
N PRO A 31 -12.23 -4.30 -10.94
CA PRO A 31 -11.79 -4.40 -12.32
C PRO A 31 -11.78 -3.02 -13.00
N ALA A 32 -10.86 -2.81 -13.94
CA ALA A 32 -10.69 -1.54 -14.67
C ALA A 32 -12.02 -1.02 -15.25
N SER A 33 -12.85 -1.89 -15.82
CA SER A 33 -14.17 -1.53 -16.36
C SER A 33 -15.14 -0.91 -15.35
N ALA A 34 -14.94 -1.15 -14.04
CA ALA A 34 -15.72 -0.52 -12.98
C ALA A 34 -15.11 0.81 -12.49
N LEU A 35 -13.82 1.04 -12.73
CA LEU A 35 -13.06 2.19 -12.24
C LEU A 35 -12.88 3.30 -13.28
N GLU A 36 -12.63 2.93 -14.55
CA GLU A 36 -12.40 3.85 -15.67
C GLU A 36 -13.49 4.92 -15.82
N PRO A 37 -14.80 4.63 -15.68
CA PRO A 37 -15.85 5.67 -15.75
C PRO A 37 -15.72 6.76 -14.68
N HIS A 38 -14.91 6.50 -13.65
CA HIS A 38 -14.66 7.38 -12.52
C HIS A 38 -13.24 7.93 -12.48
N GLN A 39 -12.42 7.68 -13.52
CA GLN A 39 -11.00 8.10 -13.58
C GLN A 39 -10.18 7.59 -12.39
N LEU A 40 -10.50 6.37 -11.94
CA LEU A 40 -9.81 5.68 -10.85
C LEU A 40 -9.00 4.52 -11.39
N GLU A 41 -7.93 4.19 -10.68
CA GLU A 41 -7.19 2.94 -10.84
C GLU A 41 -7.09 2.19 -9.50
N ALA A 42 -6.93 0.88 -9.56
CA ALA A 42 -6.61 0.06 -8.39
C ALA A 42 -5.16 -0.42 -8.49
N VAL A 43 -4.38 -0.19 -7.44
CA VAL A 43 -2.95 -0.51 -7.40
C VAL A 43 -2.68 -1.45 -6.22
N HIS A 44 -1.81 -2.44 -6.43
CA HIS A 44 -1.41 -3.34 -5.36
C HIS A 44 -0.56 -2.59 -4.33
N PRO A 45 -0.68 -2.84 -3.01
CA PRO A 45 0.09 -2.12 -2.01
C PRO A 45 1.61 -2.25 -2.18
N ASP A 46 2.08 -3.39 -2.70
CA ASP A 46 3.51 -3.61 -2.96
C ASP A 46 4.03 -2.64 -4.03
N ASP A 47 3.32 -2.54 -5.16
CA ASP A 47 3.67 -1.64 -6.26
C ASP A 47 3.58 -0.17 -5.81
N PHE A 48 2.49 0.21 -5.12
CA PHE A 48 2.32 1.57 -4.62
C PHE A 48 3.45 2.00 -3.68
N LEU A 49 3.85 1.13 -2.74
CA LEU A 49 4.92 1.44 -1.80
C LEU A 49 6.30 1.48 -2.47
N LEU A 50 6.54 0.64 -3.49
CA LEU A 50 7.75 0.73 -4.31
C LEU A 50 7.82 2.05 -5.07
N ASP A 51 6.72 2.52 -5.66
CA ASP A 51 6.67 3.83 -6.31
C ASP A 51 7.00 4.96 -5.32
N GLN A 52 6.46 4.89 -4.09
CA GLN A 52 6.80 5.88 -3.04
C GLN A 52 8.26 5.76 -2.60
N LEU A 53 8.83 4.56 -2.58
CA LEU A 53 10.23 4.34 -2.21
C LEU A 53 11.19 4.86 -3.29
N ASP A 54 10.83 4.72 -4.57
CA ASP A 54 11.61 5.25 -5.69
C ASP A 54 11.54 6.78 -5.76
N LEU A 55 10.33 7.34 -5.66
CA LEU A 55 10.12 8.79 -5.74
C LEU A 55 10.63 9.54 -4.50
N TYR A 56 10.43 8.97 -3.31
CA TYR A 56 10.69 9.64 -2.03
C TYR A 56 11.39 8.73 -1.00
N PRO A 57 12.56 8.15 -1.30
CA PRO A 57 13.16 7.09 -0.50
C PRO A 57 13.34 7.45 0.98
N ALA A 58 13.90 8.62 1.26
CA ALA A 58 14.15 9.07 2.64
C ALA A 58 12.85 9.30 3.43
N ALA A 59 11.80 9.83 2.80
CA ALA A 59 10.53 10.08 3.45
C ALA A 59 9.79 8.76 3.72
N THR A 60 9.81 7.84 2.76
CA THR A 60 9.18 6.52 2.85
C THR A 60 9.83 5.67 3.93
N LEU A 61 11.16 5.60 3.98
CA LEU A 61 11.89 4.87 5.03
C LEU A 61 11.71 5.49 6.42
N ARG A 62 11.63 6.82 6.53
CA ARG A 62 11.31 7.50 7.79
C ARG A 62 9.91 7.13 8.28
N CYS A 63 8.91 7.21 7.41
CA CYS A 63 7.52 6.84 7.72
C CYS A 63 7.43 5.39 8.20
N LEU A 64 8.13 4.46 7.53
CA LEU A 64 8.22 3.07 7.95
C LEU A 64 8.81 2.94 9.37
N ARG A 65 9.91 3.63 9.68
CA ARG A 65 10.52 3.61 11.03
C ARG A 65 9.56 4.16 12.09
N GLU A 66 8.90 5.28 11.79
CA GLU A 66 7.93 5.91 12.69
C GLU A 66 6.73 4.99 12.96
N GLN A 67 6.23 4.30 11.92
CA GLN A 67 5.14 3.34 12.05
C GLN A 67 5.52 2.18 12.98
N VAL A 68 6.72 1.61 12.80
CA VAL A 68 7.21 0.52 13.66
C VAL A 68 7.36 0.98 15.11
N ASN A 69 7.93 2.16 15.33
CA ASN A 69 8.11 2.71 16.67
C ASN A 69 6.78 3.04 17.38
N ALA A 70 5.70 3.26 16.64
CA ALA A 70 4.37 3.51 17.19
C ALA A 70 3.61 2.22 17.58
N LEU A 71 4.13 1.04 17.26
CA LEU A 71 3.54 -0.24 17.68
C LEU A 71 3.86 -0.48 19.16
N GLU A 72 2.83 -0.41 20.01
CA GLU A 72 2.98 -0.65 21.45
C GLU A 72 2.55 -2.07 21.89
N ARG A 73 1.78 -2.78 21.04
CA ARG A 73 1.08 -4.03 21.44
C ARG A 73 0.94 -5.04 20.29
N PRO A 74 1.91 -5.94 20.09
CA PRO A 74 3.24 -5.97 20.71
C PRO A 74 4.17 -4.90 20.11
N PRO A 75 5.20 -4.43 20.84
CA PRO A 75 6.31 -3.74 20.22
C PRO A 75 7.05 -4.70 19.27
N GLU A 76 7.46 -4.19 18.11
CA GLU A 76 8.19 -4.95 17.08
C GLU A 76 9.44 -4.16 16.67
N THR A 77 10.51 -4.87 16.33
CA THR A 77 11.66 -4.28 15.63
C THR A 77 11.33 -4.08 14.15
N LEU A 78 12.12 -3.25 13.47
CA LEU A 78 11.95 -3.01 12.04
C LEU A 78 12.10 -4.28 11.20
N SER A 79 13.03 -5.17 11.58
CA SER A 79 13.23 -6.45 10.89
C SER A 79 12.04 -7.39 11.03
N GLU A 80 11.52 -7.55 12.26
CA GLU A 80 10.34 -8.37 12.54
C GLU A 80 9.10 -7.83 11.80
N PHE A 81 8.92 -6.51 11.82
CA PHE A 81 7.85 -5.86 11.08
C PHE A 81 7.96 -6.17 9.59
N LEU A 82 9.12 -5.95 8.98
CA LEU A 82 9.34 -6.17 7.54
C LEU A 82 9.14 -7.64 7.14
N GLU A 83 9.49 -8.60 8.01
CA GLU A 83 9.22 -10.03 7.80
C GLU A 83 7.72 -10.33 7.77
N ARG A 84 6.96 -9.76 8.71
CA ARG A 84 5.50 -9.88 8.69
C ARG A 84 4.88 -9.18 7.49
N PHE A 85 5.39 -8.00 7.12
CA PHE A 85 4.90 -7.19 5.99
C PHE A 85 5.16 -7.86 4.63
N GLU A 86 6.23 -8.65 4.52
CA GLU A 86 6.62 -9.38 3.30
C GLU A 86 5.50 -10.30 2.78
N ARG A 87 4.57 -10.73 3.65
CA ARG A 87 3.39 -11.53 3.26
C ARG A 87 2.44 -10.80 2.30
N THR A 88 2.43 -9.48 2.33
CA THR A 88 1.55 -8.63 1.50
C THR A 88 2.36 -7.76 0.55
N VAL A 89 3.52 -7.29 0.97
CA VAL A 89 4.36 -6.38 0.18
C VAL A 89 5.81 -6.90 0.05
N PRO A 90 5.99 -8.08 -0.58
CA PRO A 90 7.29 -8.76 -0.58
C PRO A 90 8.41 -7.97 -1.24
N ALA A 91 8.13 -7.27 -2.35
CA ALA A 91 9.17 -6.55 -3.08
C ALA A 91 9.59 -5.28 -2.33
N PHE A 92 8.62 -4.50 -1.84
CA PHE A 92 8.88 -3.33 -1.00
C PHE A 92 9.64 -3.70 0.28
N SER A 93 9.28 -4.80 0.95
CA SER A 93 9.99 -5.25 2.15
C SER A 93 11.46 -5.56 1.87
N LYS A 94 11.75 -6.29 0.79
CA LYS A 94 13.13 -6.64 0.41
C LYS A 94 13.94 -5.41 0.04
N GLU A 95 13.36 -4.51 -0.75
CA GLU A 95 14.06 -3.29 -1.18
C GLU A 95 14.32 -2.34 -0.02
N SER A 96 13.36 -2.20 0.90
CA SER A 96 13.55 -1.43 2.13
C SER A 96 14.68 -1.98 2.98
N ARG A 97 14.77 -3.31 3.19
CA ARG A 97 15.90 -3.93 3.90
C ARG A 97 17.23 -3.61 3.22
N ARG A 98 17.31 -3.77 1.90
CA ARG A 98 18.52 -3.48 1.11
C ARG A 98 19.01 -2.05 1.32
N LEU A 99 18.10 -1.07 1.29
CA LEU A 99 18.43 0.34 1.47
C LEU A 99 18.82 0.70 2.91
N LEU A 100 18.28 -0.02 3.90
CA LEU A 100 18.59 0.20 5.31
C LEU A 100 19.91 -0.46 5.75
N ASP A 101 20.24 -1.61 5.17
CA ASP A 101 21.48 -2.35 5.46
C ASP A 101 22.69 -1.82 4.67
N GLY A 102 22.44 -1.15 3.54
CA GLY A 102 23.46 -0.60 2.65
C GLY A 102 23.78 0.89 2.84
N GLY A 103 23.25 1.52 3.90
CA GLY A 103 23.44 2.93 4.24
C GLY A 103 24.49 3.20 5.31
#